data_AF-A0AAE1MC37-F1
#
_entry.id   AF-A0AAE1MC37-F1
#
_cell.length_a   1.000
_cell.length_b   1.000
_cell.length_c   1.000
_cell.angle_alpha   90.00
_cell.angle_beta   90.00
_cell.angle_gamma   90.00
#
_symmetry.space_group_name_H-M   'P 1'
#
loop_
_entity.id
_entity.type
_entity.pdbx_description
1 polymer ?
#
loop_
_entity_poly.entity_id
_entity_poly.type
_entity_poly.pdbx_seq_one_letter_code
_entity_poly.pdbx_strand_id
1 'polypeptide(L)'
;MLSLYGEELESIEAFAAGLSTENWICCKLQMQNRPSSPSILPLLAERKYGVFSKLDACSFVVNVYKDGNILSIVTDCSPHGIHVSGIATAFQPKEPLLNGVAPGAQLISCKIRDSRLGSMEAGTGLTRAIIAAVEHKCDLTS
;
A
#
# COMPACT_ATOMS: atom_id res chain seq x y z
N MET A 1 18.85 16.03 15.80
CA MET A 1 18.56 14.59 15.62
C MET A 1 17.22 14.17 16.22
N LEU A 2 16.77 14.75 17.34
CA LEU A 2 15.42 14.50 17.90
C LEU A 2 14.27 15.22 17.17
N SER A 3 14.53 16.31 16.42
CA SER A 3 13.46 17.07 15.75
C SER A 3 12.87 16.38 14.52
N LEU A 4 13.68 15.63 13.77
CA LEU A 4 13.23 14.95 12.53
C LEU A 4 12.24 13.82 12.81
N TYR A 5 12.45 13.06 13.88
CA TYR A 5 11.51 12.00 14.30
C TYR A 5 10.17 12.55 14.78
N GLY A 6 10.15 13.77 15.33
CA GLY A 6 8.92 14.45 15.74
C GLY A 6 8.03 14.80 14.55
N GLU A 7 8.62 15.38 13.49
CA GLU A 7 7.88 15.79 12.29
C GLU A 7 7.25 14.60 11.54
N GLU A 8 7.94 13.46 11.46
CA GLU A 8 7.40 12.26 10.81
C GLU A 8 6.27 11.63 11.63
N LEU A 9 6.42 11.58 12.95
CA LEU A 9 5.39 11.07 13.85
C LEU A 9 4.12 11.94 13.78
N GLU A 10 4.27 13.27 13.85
CA GLU A 10 3.16 14.21 13.68
C GLU A 10 2.47 14.03 12.32
N SER A 11 3.25 13.78 11.25
CA SER A 11 2.70 13.53 9.92
C SER A 11 1.86 12.25 9.86
N ILE A 12 2.31 11.18 10.51
CA ILE A 12 1.55 9.92 10.61
C ILE A 12 0.29 10.12 11.46
N GLU A 13 0.41 10.77 12.61
CA GLU A 13 -0.71 11.01 13.53
C GLU A 13 -1.78 11.88 12.89
N ALA A 14 -1.39 12.98 12.23
CA ALA A 14 -2.30 13.83 11.49
C ALA A 14 -2.99 13.09 10.34
N PHE A 15 -2.26 12.22 9.63
CA PHE A 15 -2.83 11.38 8.58
C PHE A 15 -3.83 10.36 9.15
N ALA A 16 -3.45 9.68 10.24
CA ALA A 16 -4.27 8.65 10.90
C ALA A 16 -5.55 9.21 11.52
N ALA A 17 -5.48 10.41 12.10
CA ALA A 17 -6.63 11.11 12.69
C ALA A 17 -7.74 11.41 11.66
N GLY A 18 -7.39 11.48 10.38
CA GLY A 18 -8.33 11.72 9.28
C GLY A 18 -8.93 10.45 8.65
N LEU A 19 -8.71 9.26 9.22
CA LEU A 19 -9.20 7.98 8.71
C LEU A 19 -10.32 7.42 9.58
N SER A 20 -11.31 6.79 8.94
CA SER A 20 -12.31 5.99 9.64
C SER A 20 -11.68 4.79 10.37
N THR A 21 -12.08 4.55 11.62
CA THR A 21 -11.70 3.37 12.40
C THR A 21 -12.49 2.11 12.03
N GLU A 22 -13.53 2.24 11.21
CA GLU A 22 -14.45 1.14 10.87
C GLU A 22 -14.17 0.50 9.51
N ASN A 23 -13.29 1.09 8.69
CA ASN A 23 -13.00 0.62 7.34
C ASN A 23 -11.51 0.33 7.13
N TRP A 24 -11.25 -0.89 6.68
CA TRP A 24 -9.91 -1.45 6.49
C TRP A 24 -9.25 -0.84 5.26
N ILE A 25 -7.96 -0.52 5.36
CA ILE A 25 -7.19 0.04 4.26
C ILE A 25 -6.00 -0.89 3.96
N CYS A 26 -5.69 -1.08 2.69
CA CYS A 26 -4.59 -1.89 2.19
C CYS A 26 -4.12 -1.22 0.90
N CYS A 27 -2.81 -1.11 0.69
CA CYS A 27 -2.29 0.13 0.11
C CYS A 27 -1.34 0.03 -1.07
N LYS A 28 -1.29 1.20 -1.73
CA LYS A 28 -0.77 1.52 -3.05
C LYS A 28 0.66 1.06 -3.33
N LEU A 29 0.81 0.65 -4.59
CA LEU A 29 2.05 0.44 -5.31
C LEU A 29 2.29 1.66 -6.22
N GLN A 30 3.31 2.48 -5.96
CA GLN A 30 3.63 3.64 -6.78
C GLN A 30 4.87 3.42 -7.66
N MET A 31 4.71 3.37 -8.99
CA MET A 31 5.81 3.47 -9.95
C MET A 31 6.26 4.94 -10.09
N GLN A 32 7.06 5.44 -9.15
CA GLN A 32 7.66 6.76 -9.25
C GLN A 32 9.01 6.68 -9.98
N ASN A 33 8.96 6.40 -11.29
CA ASN A 33 10.12 6.64 -12.17
C ASN A 33 9.76 7.10 -13.59
N ARG A 34 8.50 7.50 -13.84
CA ARG A 34 8.10 8.18 -15.08
C ARG A 34 7.14 9.32 -14.80
N PRO A 35 7.47 10.57 -15.15
CA PRO A 35 6.60 11.73 -14.94
C PRO A 35 5.30 11.73 -15.78
N SER A 36 5.07 10.71 -16.63
CA SER A 36 3.93 10.62 -17.57
C SER A 36 3.10 9.34 -17.47
N SER A 37 3.37 8.44 -16.53
CA SER A 37 2.62 7.19 -16.36
C SER A 37 1.45 7.38 -15.38
N PRO A 38 0.20 6.99 -15.72
CA PRO A 38 -0.90 7.03 -14.78
C PRO A 38 -0.59 6.15 -13.58
N SER A 39 -0.84 6.70 -12.40
CA SER A 39 -0.67 6.00 -11.14
C SER A 39 -1.75 4.92 -11.00
N ILE A 40 -1.37 3.64 -11.04
CA ILE A 40 -2.26 2.57 -10.62
C ILE A 40 -2.45 2.74 -9.10
N LEU A 41 -3.66 3.08 -8.69
CA LEU A 41 -4.03 3.40 -7.31
C LEU A 41 -5.08 2.36 -6.84
N PRO A 42 -4.69 1.31 -6.09
CA PRO A 42 -5.66 0.38 -5.51
C PRO A 42 -6.22 0.90 -4.20
N LEU A 43 -7.54 0.73 -4.03
CA LEU A 43 -8.33 1.66 -3.26
C LEU A 43 -9.74 1.15 -3.01
N LEU A 44 -10.08 0.84 -1.76
CA LEU A 44 -11.41 0.35 -1.42
C LEU A 44 -12.19 1.21 -0.42
N ALA A 45 -11.60 2.25 0.20
CA ALA A 45 -12.37 3.13 1.09
C ALA A 45 -12.08 4.64 0.92
N GLU A 46 -10.83 5.11 1.05
CA GLU A 46 -10.58 6.57 1.17
C GLU A 46 -9.50 7.21 0.29
N ARG A 47 -8.73 6.46 -0.49
CA ARG A 47 -7.84 7.02 -1.54
C ARG A 47 -6.59 7.74 -1.05
N LYS A 48 -6.21 7.56 0.22
CA LYS A 48 -5.15 8.34 0.87
C LYS A 48 -3.85 7.55 1.03
N TYR A 49 -2.72 8.21 0.77
CA TYR A 49 -1.38 7.77 1.13
C TYR A 49 -0.59 8.99 1.61
N GLY A 50 0.39 8.76 2.47
CA GLY A 50 1.37 9.75 2.89
C GLY A 50 2.71 9.50 2.20
N VAL A 51 3.54 10.52 2.13
CA VAL A 51 4.95 10.37 1.77
C VAL A 51 5.74 11.02 2.90
N PHE A 52 6.73 10.30 3.42
CA PHE A 52 7.72 10.85 4.34
C PHE A 52 8.52 11.97 3.66
N SER A 53 9.46 12.57 4.38
CA SER A 53 10.18 13.76 3.92
C SER A 53 10.75 13.59 2.49
N LYS A 54 11.05 14.70 1.82
CA LYS A 54 11.68 14.65 0.48
C LYS A 54 13.01 13.88 0.46
N LEU A 55 13.69 13.79 1.61
CA LEU A 55 14.94 13.03 1.74
C LEU A 55 14.67 11.52 1.75
N ASP A 56 13.64 11.10 2.47
CA ASP A 56 13.29 9.69 2.62
C ASP A 56 12.52 9.16 1.41
N ALA A 57 11.74 10.03 0.75
CA ALA A 57 10.94 9.74 -0.44
C ALA A 57 10.11 8.44 -0.31
N CYS A 58 9.74 8.09 0.92
CA CYS A 58 9.15 6.81 1.27
C CYS A 58 7.64 6.98 1.40
N SER A 59 6.89 6.30 0.54
CA SER A 59 5.43 6.30 0.63
C SER A 59 4.98 5.37 1.74
N PHE A 60 4.02 5.84 2.53
CA PHE A 60 3.42 5.06 3.59
C PHE A 60 1.92 5.19 3.57
N VAL A 61 1.32 4.24 4.26
CA VAL A 61 -0.11 4.20 4.50
C VAL A 61 -0.37 3.68 5.91
N VAL A 62 -1.58 3.89 6.37
CA VAL A 62 -1.94 3.64 7.76
C VAL A 62 -3.25 2.89 7.83
N ASN A 63 -3.26 1.87 8.68
CA ASN A 63 -4.45 1.16 9.10
C ASN A 63 -4.60 1.33 10.60
N VAL A 64 -5.82 1.53 11.06
CA VAL A 64 -6.15 1.63 12.48
C VAL A 64 -7.05 0.45 12.83
N TYR A 65 -6.66 -0.34 13.84
CA TYR A 65 -7.42 -1.50 14.30
C TYR A 65 -7.82 -1.37 15.77
N LYS A 66 -8.78 -2.20 16.19
CA LYS A 66 -9.28 -2.31 17.56
C LYS A 66 -9.68 -0.94 18.13
N ASP A 67 -10.60 -0.25 17.44
CA ASP A 67 -11.18 1.03 17.88
C ASP A 67 -10.13 2.10 18.20
N GLY A 68 -9.07 2.19 17.39
CA GLY A 68 -8.00 3.17 17.60
C GLY A 68 -6.77 2.67 18.34
N ASN A 69 -6.84 1.47 18.95
CA ASN A 69 -5.76 1.01 19.85
C ASN A 69 -4.52 0.46 19.13
N ILE A 70 -4.62 0.11 17.84
CA ILE A 70 -3.49 -0.41 17.07
C ILE A 70 -3.33 0.38 15.79
N LEU A 71 -2.16 1.01 15.64
CA LEU A 71 -1.72 1.63 14.40
C LEU A 71 -0.84 0.66 13.61
N SER A 72 -1.13 0.50 12.32
CA SER A 72 -0.35 -0.31 11.39
C SER A 72 0.08 0.55 10.23
N ILE A 73 1.36 0.90 10.24
CA ILE A 73 1.99 1.66 9.17
C ILE A 73 2.57 0.67 8.16
N VAL A 74 2.17 0.79 6.90
CA VAL A 74 2.71 -0.04 5.83
C VAL A 74 3.52 0.84 4.89
N THR A 75 4.81 0.54 4.83
CA THR A 75 5.75 1.08 3.85
C THR A 75 6.15 -0.03 2.88
N ASP A 76 6.43 0.35 1.64
CA ASP A 76 7.04 -0.57 0.70
C ASP A 76 8.49 -0.88 1.12
N CYS A 77 8.92 -2.10 0.84
CA CYS A 77 10.30 -2.55 1.06
C CYS A 77 11.00 -2.95 -0.23
N SER A 78 10.29 -3.05 -1.35
CA SER A 78 10.86 -3.51 -2.61
C SER A 78 9.93 -3.24 -3.80
N PRO A 79 10.47 -2.83 -4.97
CA PRO A 79 9.68 -2.59 -6.17
C PRO A 79 9.00 -3.85 -6.73
N HIS A 80 9.30 -5.05 -6.19
CA HIS A 80 8.75 -6.32 -6.68
C HIS A 80 7.22 -6.33 -6.70
N GLY A 81 6.56 -5.92 -5.61
CA GLY A 81 5.09 -5.90 -5.56
C GLY A 81 4.51 -4.97 -6.63
N ILE A 82 5.17 -3.82 -6.82
CA ILE A 82 4.74 -2.79 -7.76
C ILE A 82 4.87 -3.30 -9.18
N HIS A 83 5.99 -3.94 -9.50
CA HIS A 83 6.21 -4.52 -10.82
C HIS A 83 5.17 -5.59 -11.17
N VAL A 84 4.89 -6.51 -10.23
CA VAL A 84 3.87 -7.56 -10.42
C VAL A 84 2.48 -6.94 -10.64
N SER A 85 2.11 -5.92 -9.85
CA SER A 85 0.83 -5.22 -10.05
C SER A 85 0.73 -4.51 -11.39
N GLY A 86 1.84 -3.95 -11.89
CA GLY A 86 1.89 -3.31 -13.20
C GLY A 86 1.62 -4.29 -14.33
N ILE A 87 2.26 -5.46 -14.31
CA ILE A 87 2.00 -6.53 -15.28
C ILE A 87 0.53 -6.96 -15.25
N ALA A 88 -0.04 -7.09 -14.06
CA ALA A 88 -1.41 -7.54 -13.90
C ALA A 88 -2.44 -6.49 -14.31
N THR A 89 -2.33 -5.24 -13.87
CA THR A 89 -3.44 -4.28 -13.91
C THR A 89 -3.05 -2.88 -14.38
N ALA A 90 -1.90 -2.68 -15.02
CA ALA A 90 -1.56 -1.36 -15.55
C ALA A 90 -2.63 -0.83 -16.51
N PHE A 91 -2.94 0.46 -16.38
CA PHE A 91 -3.92 1.13 -17.20
C PHE A 91 -3.37 2.45 -17.71
N GLN A 92 -3.28 2.56 -19.05
CA GLN A 92 -2.81 3.71 -19.77
C GLN A 92 -3.77 4.06 -20.92
N PRO A 93 -4.68 5.03 -20.73
CA PRO A 93 -5.70 5.39 -21.72
C PRO A 93 -5.13 5.83 -23.07
N LYS A 94 -3.98 6.51 -23.06
CA LYS A 94 -3.36 7.08 -24.27
C LYS A 94 -2.50 6.09 -25.04
N GLU A 95 -2.01 5.05 -24.37
CA GLU A 95 -1.13 4.02 -24.94
C GLU A 95 -1.55 2.65 -24.42
N PRO A 96 -2.64 2.06 -24.95
CA PRO A 96 -3.17 0.79 -24.46
C PRO A 96 -2.21 -0.39 -24.57
N LEU A 97 -1.15 -0.29 -25.38
CA LEU A 97 -0.08 -1.29 -25.47
C LEU A 97 0.73 -1.43 -24.17
N LEU A 98 0.68 -0.44 -23.28
CA LEU A 98 1.34 -0.45 -21.98
C LEU A 98 0.43 -0.95 -20.85
N ASN A 99 -0.77 -1.43 -21.20
CA ASN A 99 -1.69 -1.98 -20.24
C ASN A 99 -1.19 -3.33 -19.69
N GLY A 100 -1.57 -3.62 -18.46
CA GLY A 100 -1.46 -4.95 -17.88
C GLY A 100 -2.50 -5.89 -18.49
N VAL A 101 -2.47 -7.15 -18.06
CA VAL A 101 -3.40 -8.19 -18.54
C VAL A 101 -4.87 -7.84 -18.26
N ALA A 102 -5.17 -7.22 -17.11
CA ALA A 102 -6.49 -6.84 -16.65
C ALA A 102 -6.53 -5.39 -16.10
N PRO A 103 -6.54 -4.36 -16.98
CA PRO A 103 -6.41 -2.94 -16.59
C PRO A 103 -7.58 -2.36 -15.78
N GLY A 104 -8.69 -3.08 -15.70
CA GLY A 104 -9.87 -2.72 -14.90
C GLY A 104 -9.95 -3.44 -13.56
N ALA A 105 -9.04 -4.37 -13.27
CA ALA A 105 -9.06 -5.12 -12.02
C ALA A 105 -8.64 -4.22 -10.85
N GLN A 106 -9.34 -4.38 -9.74
CA GLN A 106 -8.99 -3.73 -8.48
C GLN A 106 -8.02 -4.63 -7.71
N LEU A 107 -7.05 -4.03 -7.02
CA LEU A 107 -6.05 -4.77 -6.26
C LEU A 107 -6.19 -4.51 -4.77
N ILE A 108 -5.76 -5.51 -4.00
CA ILE A 108 -5.50 -5.42 -2.56
C ILE A 108 -4.06 -5.90 -2.37
N SER A 109 -3.20 -5.05 -1.79
CA SER A 109 -1.76 -5.32 -1.70
C SER A 109 -1.33 -5.65 -0.28
N CYS A 110 -1.24 -6.94 0.03
CA CYS A 110 -0.87 -7.43 1.35
C CYS A 110 0.66 -7.57 1.48
N LYS A 111 1.29 -6.75 2.35
CA LYS A 111 2.70 -6.93 2.71
C LYS A 111 2.85 -8.14 3.66
N ILE A 112 3.34 -9.26 3.13
CA ILE A 112 3.55 -10.51 3.90
C ILE A 112 4.98 -10.70 4.42
N ARG A 113 5.93 -9.90 3.93
CA ARG A 113 7.34 -9.95 4.32
C ARG A 113 7.59 -9.14 5.60
N ASP A 114 8.37 -9.70 6.52
CA ASP A 114 8.83 -9.02 7.73
C ASP A 114 10.28 -8.55 7.57
N SER A 115 10.48 -7.24 7.54
CA SER A 115 11.81 -6.64 7.38
C SER A 115 12.77 -6.98 8.52
N ARG A 116 12.26 -7.33 9.72
CA ARG A 116 13.09 -7.80 10.85
C ARG A 116 13.70 -9.18 10.60
N LEU A 117 13.10 -9.94 9.70
CA LEU A 117 13.54 -11.26 9.26
C LEU A 117 14.24 -11.20 7.89
N GLY A 118 14.86 -10.07 7.55
CA GLY A 118 15.51 -9.90 6.24
C GLY A 118 14.54 -9.84 5.07
N SER A 119 13.28 -9.45 5.32
CA SER A 119 12.19 -9.50 4.32
C SER A 119 11.82 -10.91 3.88
N MET A 120 11.94 -11.91 4.76
CA MET A 120 11.29 -13.20 4.52
C MET A 120 9.78 -13.08 4.74
N GLU A 121 9.00 -13.86 4.00
CA GLU A 121 7.59 -14.04 4.31
C GLU A 121 7.42 -14.60 5.74
N ALA A 122 6.44 -14.07 6.46
CA ALA A 122 6.05 -14.57 7.76
C ALA A 122 4.73 -15.34 7.63
N GLY A 123 4.63 -16.52 8.24
CA GLY A 123 3.38 -17.31 8.23
C GLY A 123 2.18 -16.54 8.78
N THR A 124 2.41 -15.66 9.76
CA THR A 124 1.40 -14.73 10.29
C THR A 124 0.97 -13.69 9.26
N GLY A 125 1.91 -13.16 8.47
CA GLY A 125 1.64 -12.24 7.37
C GLY A 125 0.80 -12.89 6.27
N LEU A 126 1.15 -14.12 5.88
CA LEU A 126 0.41 -14.90 4.88
C LEU A 126 -1.01 -15.23 5.35
N THR A 127 -1.16 -15.68 6.60
CA THR A 127 -2.48 -16.00 7.17
C THR A 127 -3.40 -14.77 7.14
N ARG A 128 -2.89 -13.61 7.56
CA ARG A 128 -3.64 -12.34 7.52
C ARG A 128 -3.98 -11.91 6.09
N ALA A 129 -3.08 -12.11 5.14
CA ALA A 129 -3.32 -11.80 3.73
C ALA A 129 -4.46 -12.65 3.14
N ILE A 130 -4.51 -13.95 3.47
CA ILE A 130 -5.58 -14.85 3.03
C ILE A 130 -6.91 -14.44 3.68
N ILE A 131 -6.92 -14.12 4.98
CA ILE A 131 -8.12 -13.62 5.66
C ILE A 131 -8.65 -12.36 4.95
N ALA A 132 -7.77 -11.38 4.69
CA ALA A 132 -8.14 -10.17 3.97
C ALA A 132 -8.68 -10.47 2.55
N ALA A 133 -8.08 -11.41 1.83
CA ALA A 133 -8.55 -11.82 0.51
C ALA A 133 -9.97 -12.40 0.56
N VAL A 134 -10.28 -13.23 1.58
CA VAL A 134 -11.62 -13.80 1.78
C VAL A 134 -12.63 -12.73 2.20
N GLU A 135 -12.28 -11.88 3.16
CA GLU A 135 -13.15 -10.80 3.66
C GLU A 135 -13.54 -9.81 2.55
N HIS A 136 -12.58 -9.48 1.68
CA HIS A 136 -12.81 -8.61 0.53
C HIS A 136 -13.30 -9.34 -0.71
N LYS A 137 -13.55 -10.66 -0.62
CA LYS A 137 -14.08 -11.48 -1.71
C LYS A 137 -13.23 -11.39 -2.99
N CYS A 138 -11.92 -11.40 -2.83
CA CYS A 138 -10.99 -11.39 -3.97
C CYS A 138 -11.23 -12.61 -4.86
N ASP A 139 -11.33 -12.38 -6.17
CA ASP A 139 -11.49 -13.44 -7.16
C ASP A 139 -10.16 -14.16 -7.48
N LEU A 140 -9.03 -13.49 -7.29
CA LEU A 140 -7.69 -13.98 -7.61
C LEU A 140 -6.64 -13.49 -6.61
N THR A 141 -5.69 -14.36 -6.25
CA THR A 141 -4.54 -14.06 -5.39
C THR A 141 -3.24 -14.47 -6.09
N SER A 142 -2.23 -13.60 -6.06
CA SER A 142 -0.89 -13.83 -6.65
C SER A 142 0.22 -13.47 -5.67
#